data_AF-A0A1Y1KJE0-F1
#
_entry.id   AF-A0A1Y1KJE0-F1
#
_cell.length_a   1.000
_cell.length_b   1.000
_cell.length_c   1.000
_cell.angle_alpha   90.00
_cell.angle_beta   90.00
_cell.angle_gamma   90.00
#
_symmetry.space_group_name_H-M   'P 1'
#
loop_
_entity.id
_entity.type
_entity.pdbx_description
1 polymer ?
#
loop_
_entity_poly.entity_id
_entity_poly.type
_entity_poly.pdbx_seq_one_letter_code
_entity_poly.pdbx_strand_id
1 'polypeptide(L)'
;FIANRVTYPELNCTLRTDASFSAKIQAEHHKGISCLEELQIGMVSQIPIDYMHLVCLGIMKRLLQFWVKGKMNVRLKGDALDYASNKLIGMKSCITTEFARKPRGLHEIDRWKATELRQFLLYTGPVVLKDVLPHTYYEHFISLSVAIRILADKDLCITLNDYAHSLLVWFVRHYGTLYGQEFLTYNVHNLSHISNDVKIFGPLDNFSSFKYENYM
;
A
#
# COMPACT_ATOMS: atom_id res chain seq x y z
N PHE A 1 -17.92 5.76 -12.01
CA PHE A 1 -17.62 7.16 -11.64
C PHE A 1 -18.49 7.52 -10.44
N ILE A 2 -17.91 7.82 -9.28
CA ILE A 2 -18.62 8.09 -8.03
C ILE A 2 -18.07 9.38 -7.44
N ALA A 3 -18.94 10.33 -7.08
CA ALA A 3 -18.55 11.61 -6.47
C ALA A 3 -17.40 12.33 -7.21
N ASN A 4 -17.49 12.43 -8.54
CA ASN A 4 -16.48 13.01 -9.42
C ASN A 4 -15.11 12.29 -9.46
N ARG A 5 -15.10 10.99 -9.14
CA ARG A 5 -13.89 10.15 -9.16
C ARG A 5 -14.10 8.89 -9.98
N VAL A 6 -13.05 8.50 -10.71
CA VAL A 6 -12.99 7.17 -11.34
C VAL A 6 -12.68 6.14 -10.25
N THR A 7 -13.49 5.10 -10.18
CA THR A 7 -13.41 4.04 -9.16
C THR A 7 -13.26 2.68 -9.82
N TYR A 8 -12.59 1.75 -9.15
CA TYR A 8 -12.26 0.41 -9.63
C TYR A 8 -12.75 -0.65 -8.63
N PRO A 9 -14.08 -0.86 -8.50
CA PRO A 9 -14.65 -1.76 -7.51
C PRO A 9 -14.54 -3.24 -7.90
N GLU A 10 -14.37 -3.53 -9.19
CA GLU A 10 -14.28 -4.90 -9.70
C GLU A 10 -12.88 -5.46 -9.48
N LEU A 11 -12.80 -6.68 -8.94
CA LEU A 11 -11.54 -7.41 -8.72
C LEU A 11 -11.40 -8.65 -9.63
N ASN A 12 -12.51 -9.09 -10.24
CA ASN A 12 -12.56 -10.28 -11.10
C ASN A 12 -12.56 -9.84 -12.57
N CYS A 13 -11.51 -9.12 -12.99
CA CYS A 13 -11.35 -8.69 -14.37
C CYS A 13 -10.32 -9.57 -15.07
N THR A 14 -10.44 -9.69 -16.40
CA THR A 14 -9.45 -10.40 -17.22
C THR A 14 -8.07 -9.75 -17.05
N LEU A 15 -7.08 -10.55 -16.65
CA LEU A 15 -5.70 -10.07 -16.51
C LEU A 15 -5.11 -9.68 -17.86
N ARG A 16 -4.33 -8.61 -17.86
CA ARG A 16 -3.52 -8.24 -19.02
C ARG A 16 -2.30 -9.14 -19.07
N THR A 17 -1.90 -9.48 -20.29
CA THR A 17 -0.73 -10.28 -20.61
C THR A 17 0.14 -9.54 -21.61
N ASP A 18 1.42 -9.89 -21.69
CA ASP A 18 2.34 -9.33 -22.69
C ASP A 18 1.80 -9.52 -24.11
N ALA A 19 1.20 -10.68 -24.41
CA ALA A 19 0.55 -10.96 -25.68
C ALA A 19 -0.64 -10.04 -25.96
N SER A 20 -1.52 -9.84 -24.97
CA SER A 20 -2.68 -8.93 -25.14
C SER A 20 -2.25 -7.47 -25.34
N PHE A 21 -1.16 -7.04 -24.69
CA PHE A 21 -0.60 -5.71 -24.85
C PHE A 21 0.03 -5.53 -26.23
N SER A 22 0.84 -6.50 -26.68
CA SER A 22 1.46 -6.49 -28.01
C SER A 22 0.42 -6.50 -29.14
N ALA A 23 -0.65 -7.26 -28.97
CA ALA A 23 -1.79 -7.30 -29.88
C ALA A 23 -2.71 -6.06 -29.78
N LYS A 24 -2.44 -5.13 -28.85
CA LYS A 24 -3.20 -3.89 -28.61
C LYS A 24 -4.71 -4.13 -28.45
N ILE A 25 -5.08 -5.18 -27.71
CA ILE A 25 -6.49 -5.59 -27.53
C ILE A 25 -7.31 -4.47 -26.88
N GLN A 26 -6.72 -3.69 -25.98
CA GLN A 26 -7.38 -2.57 -25.29
C GLN A 26 -7.01 -1.23 -25.92
N ALA A 27 -7.60 -0.90 -27.07
CA ALA A 27 -7.25 0.28 -27.86
C ALA A 27 -7.21 1.59 -27.06
N GLU A 28 -8.11 1.78 -26.08
CA GLU A 28 -8.16 2.95 -25.21
C GLU A 28 -6.93 3.14 -24.30
N HIS A 29 -6.14 2.09 -24.10
CA HIS A 29 -4.90 2.11 -23.33
C HIS A 29 -3.65 2.34 -24.18
N HIS A 30 -3.77 2.44 -25.50
CA HIS A 30 -2.65 2.69 -26.41
C HIS A 30 -2.78 4.06 -27.08
N LYS A 31 -1.80 4.94 -26.85
CA LYS A 31 -1.69 6.24 -27.53
C LYS A 31 -0.74 6.23 -28.74
N GLY A 32 -0.05 5.12 -28.95
CA GLY A 32 1.02 4.96 -29.93
C GLY A 32 1.84 3.71 -29.60
N ILE A 33 2.98 3.56 -30.29
CA ILE A 33 4.01 2.57 -29.96
C ILE A 33 4.98 3.23 -28.98
N SER A 34 5.22 2.60 -27.83
CA SER A 34 6.23 3.06 -26.87
C SER A 34 7.62 2.66 -27.35
N CYS A 35 8.62 3.53 -27.14
CA CYS A 35 10.02 3.14 -27.35
C CYS A 35 10.46 1.98 -26.45
N LEU A 36 9.76 1.73 -25.33
CA LEU A 36 10.00 0.56 -24.49
C LEU A 36 9.61 -0.75 -25.18
N GLU A 37 8.68 -0.73 -26.14
CA GLU A 37 8.33 -1.92 -26.93
C GLU A 37 9.49 -2.37 -27.83
N GLU A 38 10.40 -1.45 -28.19
CA GLU A 38 11.60 -1.75 -28.98
C GLU A 38 12.62 -2.62 -28.20
N LEU A 39 12.56 -2.60 -26.87
CA LEU A 39 13.45 -3.38 -26.01
C LEU A 39 13.09 -4.87 -25.96
N GLN A 40 11.97 -5.28 -26.57
CA GLN A 40 11.49 -6.66 -26.59
C GLN A 40 11.30 -7.28 -25.18
N ILE A 41 10.99 -6.44 -24.19
CA ILE A 41 10.63 -6.87 -22.84
C ILE A 41 9.11 -7.07 -22.71
N GLY A 42 8.68 -7.90 -21.77
CA GLY A 42 7.27 -8.05 -21.44
C GLY A 42 6.70 -6.76 -20.85
N MET A 43 5.90 -6.03 -21.63
CA MET A 43 5.36 -4.72 -21.21
C MET A 43 4.37 -4.79 -20.05
N VAL A 44 3.87 -5.99 -19.72
CA VAL A 44 3.02 -6.23 -18.54
C VAL A 44 3.82 -6.95 -17.46
N SER A 45 4.56 -8.01 -17.80
CA SER A 45 5.25 -8.85 -16.82
C SER A 45 6.57 -8.27 -16.30
N GLN A 46 7.21 -7.35 -17.04
CA GLN A 46 8.54 -6.81 -16.73
C GLN A 46 8.50 -5.39 -16.13
N ILE A 47 7.31 -4.83 -15.88
CA ILE A 47 7.12 -3.49 -15.31
C ILE A 47 6.40 -3.62 -13.96
N PRO A 48 7.13 -3.82 -12.85
CA PRO A 48 6.51 -4.10 -11.55
C PRO A 48 5.87 -2.86 -10.92
N ILE A 49 4.89 -3.11 -10.05
CA ILE A 49 4.26 -2.08 -9.23
C ILE A 49 5.15 -1.76 -8.04
N ASP A 50 5.68 -0.54 -8.00
CA ASP A 50 6.57 -0.10 -6.93
C ASP A 50 5.87 -0.03 -5.55
N TYR A 51 6.36 -0.85 -4.62
CA TYR A 51 5.88 -0.95 -3.24
C TYR A 51 5.95 0.38 -2.46
N MET A 52 7.02 1.16 -2.65
CA MET A 52 7.24 2.41 -1.93
C MET A 52 6.14 3.43 -2.25
N HIS A 53 5.83 3.61 -3.53
CA HIS A 53 4.81 4.55 -3.98
C HIS A 53 3.40 4.02 -3.80
N LEU A 54 3.15 2.76 -4.19
CA LEU A 54 1.80 2.19 -4.10
C LEU A 54 1.37 2.06 -2.64
N VAL A 55 2.17 1.36 -1.83
CA VAL A 55 1.74 0.94 -0.49
C VAL A 55 2.10 1.96 0.58
N CYS A 56 3.36 2.39 0.66
CA CYS A 56 3.77 3.31 1.72
C CYS A 56 3.18 4.72 1.49
N LEU A 57 3.54 5.36 0.37
CA LEU A 57 3.11 6.73 0.06
C LEU A 57 1.65 6.82 -0.43
N GLY A 58 1.14 5.73 -1.01
CA GLY A 58 -0.24 5.63 -1.48
C GLY A 58 -1.20 5.17 -0.38
N ILE A 59 -1.24 3.87 -0.12
CA ILE A 59 -2.24 3.26 0.77
C ILE A 59 -2.05 3.67 2.24
N MET A 60 -0.87 3.44 2.81
CA MET A 60 -0.61 3.68 4.24
C MET A 60 -0.78 5.16 4.59
N LYS A 61 -0.22 6.06 3.77
CA LYS A 61 -0.43 7.52 3.95
C LYS A 61 -1.90 7.89 3.89
N ARG A 62 -2.67 7.29 2.97
CA ARG A 62 -4.11 7.57 2.85
C ARG A 62 -4.91 7.10 4.06
N LEU A 63 -4.64 5.90 4.57
CA LEU A 63 -5.27 5.39 5.79
C LEU A 63 -5.04 6.33 6.98
N LEU A 64 -3.79 6.77 7.18
CA LEU A 64 -3.45 7.76 8.21
C LEU A 64 -4.21 9.08 8.00
N GLN A 65 -4.31 9.56 6.76
CA GLN A 65 -5.09 10.77 6.47
C GLN A 65 -6.57 10.61 6.83
N PHE A 66 -7.18 9.45 6.61
CA PHE A 66 -8.56 9.21 7.05
C PHE A 66 -8.68 9.25 8.58
N TRP A 67 -7.78 8.59 9.29
CA TRP A 67 -7.84 8.53 10.75
C TRP A 67 -7.46 9.85 11.43
N VAL A 68 -6.61 10.69 10.82
CA VAL A 68 -6.15 11.96 11.43
C VAL A 68 -6.99 13.15 10.96
N LYS A 69 -7.43 13.17 9.69
CA LYS A 69 -8.05 14.34 9.04
C LYS A 69 -9.34 14.02 8.28
N GLY A 70 -9.80 12.77 8.30
CA GLY A 70 -10.98 12.34 7.55
C GLY A 70 -12.31 12.82 8.12
N LYS A 71 -13.39 12.26 7.59
CA LYS A 71 -14.77 12.50 8.05
C LYS A 71 -14.92 12.06 9.51
N MET A 72 -15.79 12.71 10.28
CA MET A 72 -15.98 12.47 11.72
C MET A 72 -16.30 11.02 12.10
N ASN A 73 -16.94 10.26 11.20
CA ASN A 73 -17.28 8.85 11.41
C ASN A 73 -16.09 7.88 11.23
N VAL A 74 -14.97 8.36 10.70
CA VAL A 74 -13.74 7.58 10.46
C VAL A 74 -12.55 8.12 11.25
N ARG A 75 -12.50 9.45 11.43
CA ARG A 75 -11.41 10.15 12.10
C ARG A 75 -11.38 9.83 13.59
N LEU A 76 -10.17 9.66 14.14
CA LEU A 76 -9.93 9.58 15.56
C LEU A 76 -10.34 10.87 16.27
N LYS A 77 -10.80 10.71 17.51
CA LYS A 77 -10.99 11.83 18.43
C LYS A 77 -9.63 12.37 18.89
N GLY A 78 -9.62 13.61 19.37
CA GLY A 78 -8.38 14.30 19.74
C GLY A 78 -7.57 13.58 20.82
N ASP A 79 -8.24 13.11 21.87
CA ASP A 79 -7.68 12.29 22.94
C ASP A 79 -7.05 10.99 22.43
N ALA A 80 -7.74 10.25 21.56
CA ALA A 80 -7.22 9.02 20.94
C ALA A 80 -6.02 9.30 20.02
N LEU A 81 -6.06 10.40 19.27
CA LEU A 81 -4.97 10.84 18.38
C LEU A 81 -3.73 11.26 19.18
N ASP A 82 -3.91 11.98 20.28
CA ASP A 82 -2.85 12.41 21.17
C ASP A 82 -2.23 11.22 21.91
N TYR A 83 -3.07 10.29 22.40
CA TYR A 83 -2.60 9.04 22.98
C TYR A 83 -1.72 8.24 22.00
N ALA A 84 -2.19 8.05 20.75
CA ALA A 84 -1.43 7.34 19.72
C ALA A 84 -0.12 8.06 19.37
N SER A 85 -0.14 9.39 19.27
CA SER A 85 1.05 10.21 19.01
C SER A 85 2.07 10.11 20.14
N ASN A 86 1.63 10.19 21.39
CA ASN A 86 2.50 10.06 22.55
C ASN A 86 3.09 8.65 22.66
N LYS A 87 2.31 7.61 22.36
CA LYS A 87 2.80 6.22 22.30
C LYS A 87 3.91 6.08 21.24
N LEU A 88 3.72 6.63 20.03
CA LEU A 88 4.76 6.64 18.99
C LEU A 88 6.03 7.37 19.44
N ILE A 89 5.89 8.56 20.03
CA ILE A 89 7.03 9.35 20.52
C ILE A 89 7.76 8.61 21.65
N GLY A 90 7.03 7.96 22.55
CA GLY A 90 7.60 7.14 23.62
C GLY A 90 8.39 5.93 23.10
N MET A 91 8.03 5.38 21.94
CA MET A 91 8.75 4.27 21.31
C MET A 91 10.10 4.68 20.70
N LYS A 92 10.44 5.98 20.59
CA LYS A 92 11.69 6.44 19.97
C LYS A 92 12.94 5.79 20.56
N SER A 93 12.95 5.57 21.87
CA SER A 93 14.07 4.92 22.59
C SER A 93 14.23 3.45 22.23
N CYS A 94 13.15 2.77 21.82
CA CYS A 94 13.15 1.36 21.44
C CYS A 94 13.49 1.13 19.96
N ILE A 95 13.58 2.19 19.15
CA ILE A 95 13.92 2.07 17.74
C ILE A 95 15.43 1.97 17.58
N THR A 96 15.91 0.96 16.86
CA THR A 96 17.34 0.73 16.59
C THR A 96 17.89 1.71 15.54
N THR A 97 19.20 1.68 15.32
CA THR A 97 19.90 2.51 14.31
C THR A 97 19.63 2.08 12.87
N GLU A 98 19.21 0.83 12.66
CA GLU A 98 18.85 0.28 11.34
C GLU A 98 17.66 1.01 10.68
N PHE A 99 16.81 1.63 11.49
CA PHE A 99 15.74 2.47 10.97
C PHE A 99 16.27 3.86 10.64
N ALA A 100 16.16 4.26 9.38
CA ALA A 100 16.59 5.56 8.89
C ALA A 100 15.99 6.77 9.65
N ARG A 101 14.83 6.58 10.29
CA ARG A 101 14.12 7.64 11.02
C ARG A 101 13.48 7.10 12.30
N LYS A 102 13.36 7.99 13.29
CA LYS A 102 12.62 7.74 14.53
C LYS A 102 11.14 8.09 14.33
N PRO A 103 10.20 7.41 15.02
CA PRO A 103 8.78 7.70 14.94
C PRO A 103 8.47 9.15 15.33
N ARG A 104 7.52 9.75 14.62
CA ARG A 104 6.97 11.09 14.94
C ARG A 104 5.52 10.98 15.37
N GLY A 105 4.95 12.08 15.86
CA GLY A 105 3.53 12.14 16.20
C GLY A 105 2.65 12.10 14.95
N LEU A 106 1.40 11.68 15.11
CA LEU A 106 0.43 11.58 14.01
C LEU A 106 -0.04 12.96 13.50
N HIS A 107 0.19 14.03 14.27
CA HIS A 107 -0.06 15.41 13.84
C HIS A 107 0.80 15.84 12.65
N GLU A 108 1.95 15.17 12.42
CA GLU A 108 2.92 15.52 11.37
C GLU A 108 2.85 14.61 10.13
N ILE A 109 1.78 13.80 9.96
CA ILE A 109 1.71 12.75 8.91
C ILE A 109 1.99 13.25 7.49
N ASP A 110 1.69 14.51 7.16
CA ASP A 110 1.93 15.04 5.81
C ASP A 110 3.44 15.18 5.51
N ARG A 111 4.25 15.34 6.55
CA ARG A 111 5.71 15.45 6.49
C ARG A 111 6.42 14.10 6.58
N TRP A 112 5.69 13.00 6.78
CA TRP A 112 6.29 11.67 6.85
C TRP A 112 6.79 11.22 5.47
N LYS A 113 8.00 10.66 5.45
CA LYS A 113 8.60 10.04 4.26
C LYS A 113 8.21 8.57 4.15
N ALA A 114 8.52 7.96 3.01
CA ALA A 114 8.17 6.57 2.74
C ALA A 114 8.74 5.61 3.81
N THR A 115 9.96 5.87 4.29
CA THR A 115 10.62 5.06 5.34
C THR A 115 9.87 5.08 6.68
N GLU A 116 9.28 6.20 7.06
CA GLU A 116 8.47 6.33 8.28
C GLU A 116 7.12 5.63 8.13
N LEU A 117 6.50 5.75 6.95
CA LEU A 117 5.25 5.06 6.64
C LEU A 117 5.46 3.54 6.61
N ARG A 118 6.59 3.07 6.07
CA ARG A 118 7.00 1.66 6.11
C ARG A 118 7.21 1.18 7.54
N GLN A 119 7.95 1.94 8.35
CA GLN A 119 8.16 1.61 9.76
C GLN A 119 6.83 1.50 10.52
N PHE A 120 5.91 2.43 10.26
CA PHE A 120 4.58 2.41 10.86
C PHE A 120 3.77 1.20 10.41
N LEU A 121 3.68 0.95 9.10
CA LEU A 121 2.94 -0.19 8.56
C LEU A 121 3.42 -1.53 9.12
N LEU A 122 4.73 -1.73 9.18
CA LEU A 122 5.31 -3.03 9.49
C LEU A 122 5.53 -3.25 10.99
N TYR A 123 5.79 -2.21 11.79
CA TYR A 123 6.28 -2.37 13.16
C TYR A 123 5.46 -1.61 14.19
N THR A 124 5.42 -0.28 14.12
CA THR A 124 4.86 0.52 15.23
C THR A 124 3.34 0.63 15.16
N GLY A 125 2.76 0.68 13.97
CA GLY A 125 1.32 0.78 13.73
C GLY A 125 0.51 -0.35 14.37
N PRO A 126 0.88 -1.65 14.20
CA PRO A 126 0.17 -2.77 14.84
C PRO A 126 0.04 -2.64 16.35
N VAL A 127 1.06 -2.08 17.01
CA VAL A 127 1.09 -1.89 18.48
C VAL A 127 0.36 -0.62 18.90
N VAL A 128 0.53 0.46 18.15
CA VAL A 128 -0.05 1.77 18.48
C VAL A 128 -1.55 1.77 18.24
N LEU A 129 -2.02 1.17 17.15
CA LEU A 129 -3.42 1.26 16.72
C LEU A 129 -4.35 0.27 17.42
N LYS A 130 -3.83 -0.77 18.08
CA LYS A 130 -4.62 -1.86 18.70
C LYS A 130 -5.69 -1.35 19.66
N ASP A 131 -5.34 -0.37 20.49
CA ASP A 131 -6.22 0.18 21.53
C ASP A 131 -6.79 1.56 21.13
N VAL A 132 -6.63 1.96 19.86
CA VAL A 132 -6.94 3.30 19.35
C VAL A 132 -8.00 3.25 18.26
N LEU A 133 -7.87 2.33 17.30
CA LEU A 133 -8.86 2.17 16.25
C LEU A 133 -10.01 1.28 16.72
N PRO A 134 -11.25 1.54 16.26
CA PRO A 134 -12.32 0.56 16.38
C PRO A 134 -11.91 -0.75 15.71
N HIS A 135 -12.36 -1.87 16.27
CA HIS A 135 -11.94 -3.21 15.90
C HIS A 135 -11.93 -3.47 14.38
N THR A 136 -13.00 -3.11 13.68
CA THR A 136 -13.12 -3.31 12.22
C THR A 136 -12.03 -2.57 11.41
N TYR A 137 -11.67 -1.34 11.81
CA TYR A 137 -10.60 -0.59 11.14
C TYR A 137 -9.22 -1.14 11.50
N TYR A 138 -9.05 -1.64 12.73
CA TYR A 138 -7.80 -2.28 13.15
C TYR A 138 -7.57 -3.59 12.39
N GLU A 139 -8.57 -4.47 12.29
CA GLU A 139 -8.49 -5.70 11.49
C GLU A 139 -8.18 -5.39 10.02
N HIS A 140 -8.84 -4.37 9.48
CA HIS A 140 -8.57 -3.88 8.13
C HIS A 140 -7.11 -3.47 7.96
N PHE A 141 -6.57 -2.66 8.87
CA PHE A 141 -5.16 -2.30 8.87
C PHE A 141 -4.21 -3.50 9.03
N ILE A 142 -4.53 -4.44 9.93
CA ILE A 142 -3.70 -5.62 10.19
C ILE A 142 -3.64 -6.53 8.96
N SER A 143 -4.73 -6.68 8.20
CA SER A 143 -4.71 -7.45 6.95
C SER A 143 -3.66 -6.91 5.96
N LEU A 144 -3.55 -5.58 5.83
CA LEU A 144 -2.51 -4.93 5.02
C LEU A 144 -1.12 -5.14 5.64
N SER A 145 -0.98 -4.90 6.94
CA SER A 145 0.32 -5.03 7.64
C SER A 145 0.90 -6.44 7.50
N VAL A 146 0.09 -7.47 7.71
CA VAL A 146 0.49 -8.88 7.61
C VAL A 146 0.80 -9.26 6.16
N ALA A 147 -0.06 -8.90 5.20
CA ALA A 147 0.18 -9.21 3.80
C ALA A 147 1.51 -8.61 3.31
N ILE A 148 1.76 -7.35 3.63
CA ILE A 148 2.99 -6.66 3.21
C ILE A 148 4.21 -7.19 3.97
N ARG A 149 4.07 -7.58 5.24
CA ARG A 149 5.14 -8.26 5.98
C ARG A 149 5.54 -9.56 5.30
N ILE A 150 4.58 -10.38 4.89
CA ILE A 150 4.83 -11.63 4.17
C ILE A 150 5.55 -11.35 2.86
N LEU A 151 5.05 -10.42 2.05
CA LEU A 151 5.60 -10.12 0.72
C LEU A 151 6.99 -9.45 0.77
N ALA A 152 7.34 -8.78 1.87
CA ALA A 152 8.67 -8.20 2.06
C ALA A 152 9.71 -9.19 2.60
N ASP A 153 9.28 -10.32 3.17
CA ASP A 153 10.16 -11.35 3.69
C ASP A 153 10.74 -12.22 2.57
N LYS A 154 11.97 -12.73 2.73
CA LYS A 154 12.65 -13.49 1.68
C LYS A 154 12.04 -14.86 1.42
N ASP A 155 11.57 -15.52 2.46
CA ASP A 155 11.09 -16.89 2.39
C ASP A 155 9.56 -16.92 2.33
N LEU A 156 8.91 -16.12 3.17
CA LEU A 156 7.45 -16.11 3.27
C LEU A 156 6.79 -15.55 2.02
N CYS A 157 7.46 -14.68 1.27
CA CYS A 157 6.89 -14.07 0.07
C CYS A 157 6.62 -15.09 -1.04
N ILE A 158 7.26 -16.27 -0.99
CA ILE A 158 7.00 -17.40 -1.86
C ILE A 158 6.05 -18.39 -1.18
N THR A 159 6.36 -18.83 0.04
CA THR A 159 5.60 -19.90 0.70
C THR A 159 4.19 -19.51 1.13
N LEU A 160 3.96 -18.23 1.43
CA LEU A 160 2.69 -17.67 1.88
C LEU A 160 2.12 -16.62 0.91
N ASN A 161 2.60 -16.58 -0.33
CA ASN A 161 2.19 -15.58 -1.32
C ASN A 161 0.66 -15.56 -1.51
N ASP A 162 0.05 -16.73 -1.69
CA ASP A 162 -1.40 -16.84 -1.95
C ASP A 162 -2.24 -16.40 -0.75
N TYR A 163 -1.72 -16.60 0.47
CA TYR A 163 -2.34 -16.08 1.68
C TYR A 163 -2.24 -14.54 1.74
N ALA A 164 -1.06 -13.98 1.46
CA ALA A 164 -0.90 -12.53 1.37
C ALA A 164 -1.81 -11.93 0.28
N HIS A 165 -1.89 -12.55 -0.89
CA HIS A 165 -2.83 -12.16 -1.95
C HIS A 165 -4.28 -12.14 -1.45
N SER A 166 -4.71 -13.19 -0.76
CA SER A 166 -6.07 -13.28 -0.20
C SER A 166 -6.36 -12.17 0.80
N LEU A 167 -5.38 -11.81 1.65
CA LEU A 167 -5.49 -10.66 2.56
C LEU A 167 -5.62 -9.33 1.82
N LEU A 168 -4.84 -9.11 0.75
CA LEU A 168 -4.91 -7.88 -0.06
C LEU A 168 -6.25 -7.78 -0.81
N VAL A 169 -6.74 -8.88 -1.38
CA VAL A 169 -8.07 -8.94 -2.01
C VAL A 169 -9.15 -8.62 -0.99
N TRP A 170 -9.09 -9.21 0.21
CA TRP A 170 -10.03 -8.92 1.29
C TRP A 170 -9.95 -7.44 1.70
N PHE A 171 -8.75 -6.88 1.85
CA PHE A 171 -8.54 -5.47 2.16
C PHE A 171 -9.22 -4.56 1.13
N VAL A 172 -9.01 -4.80 -0.17
CA VAL A 172 -9.59 -3.98 -1.24
C VAL A 172 -11.11 -4.07 -1.24
N ARG A 173 -11.69 -5.27 -1.06
CA ARG A 173 -13.16 -5.46 -1.00
C ARG A 173 -13.82 -4.66 0.12
N HIS A 174 -13.17 -4.55 1.28
CA HIS A 174 -13.74 -3.85 2.44
C HIS A 174 -13.42 -2.36 2.47
N TYR A 175 -12.44 -1.91 1.68
CA TYR A 175 -11.98 -0.52 1.68
C TYR A 175 -13.11 0.46 1.34
N GLY A 176 -13.91 0.17 0.31
CA GLY A 176 -15.01 1.04 -0.11
C GLY A 176 -16.10 1.18 0.97
N THR A 177 -16.40 0.10 1.69
CA THR A 177 -17.39 0.11 2.78
C THR A 177 -16.90 0.91 3.98
N LEU A 178 -15.61 0.81 4.32
CA LEU A 178 -15.04 1.47 5.50
C LEU A 178 -14.75 2.96 5.29
N TYR A 179 -14.21 3.31 4.12
CA TYR A 179 -13.70 4.66 3.88
C TYR A 179 -14.56 5.47 2.90
N GLY A 180 -15.33 4.80 2.06
CA GLY A 180 -16.16 5.38 1.00
C GLY A 180 -15.83 4.79 -0.36
N GLN A 181 -16.87 4.46 -1.13
CA GLN A 181 -16.75 3.85 -2.46
C GLN A 181 -16.00 4.77 -3.44
N GLU A 182 -16.09 6.09 -3.24
CA GLU A 182 -15.38 7.10 -4.02
C GLU A 182 -13.84 7.03 -3.88
N PHE A 183 -13.34 6.31 -2.87
CA PHE A 183 -11.91 6.16 -2.60
C PHE A 183 -11.31 4.83 -3.08
N LEU A 184 -12.09 3.95 -3.71
CA LEU A 184 -11.61 2.77 -4.44
C LEU A 184 -10.92 3.18 -5.76
N THR A 185 -9.80 3.87 -5.62
CA THR A 185 -9.00 4.37 -6.75
C THR A 185 -8.14 3.26 -7.36
N TYR A 186 -7.53 3.56 -8.51
CA TYR A 186 -6.59 2.68 -9.20
C TYR A 186 -5.49 2.13 -8.26
N ASN A 187 -4.92 2.97 -7.38
CA ASN A 187 -3.91 2.54 -6.43
C ASN A 187 -4.43 1.47 -5.44
N VAL A 188 -5.68 1.60 -5.00
CA VAL A 188 -6.30 0.61 -4.10
C VAL A 188 -6.49 -0.70 -4.85
N HIS A 189 -6.99 -0.66 -6.09
CA HIS A 189 -7.15 -1.85 -6.91
C HIS A 189 -5.82 -2.56 -7.19
N ASN A 190 -4.78 -1.81 -7.56
CA ASN A 190 -3.45 -2.34 -7.88
C ASN A 190 -2.78 -3.09 -6.72
N LEU A 191 -3.20 -2.82 -5.48
CA LEU A 191 -2.74 -3.57 -4.33
C LEU A 191 -3.01 -5.08 -4.47
N SER A 192 -4.10 -5.47 -5.14
CA SER A 192 -4.43 -6.89 -5.36
C SER A 192 -3.45 -7.61 -6.30
N HIS A 193 -2.66 -6.88 -7.08
CA HIS A 193 -1.75 -7.44 -8.10
C HIS A 193 -0.31 -7.55 -7.63
N ILE A 194 0.10 -6.83 -6.58
CA ILE A 194 1.50 -6.75 -6.14
C ILE A 194 2.09 -8.12 -5.71
N SER A 195 1.23 -9.05 -5.26
CA SER A 195 1.64 -10.42 -4.93
C SER A 195 2.15 -11.20 -6.15
N ASN A 196 1.62 -10.90 -7.35
CA ASN A 196 2.06 -11.52 -8.60
C ASN A 196 3.44 -11.01 -9.00
N ASP A 197 3.70 -9.71 -8.84
CA ASP A 197 5.04 -9.13 -9.07
C ASP A 197 6.08 -9.79 -8.17
N VAL A 198 5.73 -10.05 -6.90
CA VAL A 198 6.61 -10.74 -5.95
C VAL A 198 6.96 -12.17 -6.40
N LYS A 199 6.05 -12.88 -7.08
CA LYS A 199 6.36 -14.22 -7.65
C LYS A 199 7.42 -14.14 -8.76
N ILE A 200 7.54 -13.00 -9.44
CA ILE A 200 8.46 -12.79 -10.56
C ILE A 200 9.79 -12.19 -10.09
N PHE A 201 9.74 -11.15 -9.25
CA PHE A 201 10.90 -10.34 -8.87
C PHE A 201 11.46 -10.66 -7.47
N GLY A 202 10.81 -11.56 -6.74
CA GLY A 202 11.13 -11.88 -5.36
C GLY A 202 10.55 -10.87 -4.38
N PRO A 203 11.13 -10.73 -3.18
CA PRO A 203 10.60 -9.85 -2.12
C PRO A 203 10.44 -8.40 -2.57
N LEU A 204 9.46 -7.69 -1.98
CA LEU A 204 9.13 -6.30 -2.33
C LEU A 204 10.35 -5.36 -2.37
N ASP A 205 11.36 -5.60 -1.54
CA ASP A 205 12.55 -4.76 -1.45
C ASP A 205 13.43 -4.82 -2.71
N ASN A 206 13.41 -5.92 -3.44
CA ASN A 206 14.25 -6.15 -4.62
C ASN A 206 13.94 -5.18 -5.76
N PHE A 207 12.67 -4.83 -5.93
CA PHE A 207 12.18 -3.99 -7.03
C PHE A 207 11.58 -2.68 -6.52
N SER A 208 11.89 -2.29 -5.28
CA SER A 208 11.45 -1.02 -4.71
C SER A 208 12.35 0.16 -5.07
N SER A 209 11.75 1.34 -5.03
CA SER A 209 12.40 2.62 -5.33
C SER A 209 13.07 3.28 -4.13
N PHE A 210 13.07 2.63 -2.95
CA PHE A 210 13.67 3.17 -1.71
C PHE A 210 15.15 3.56 -1.88
N LYS A 211 15.92 2.75 -2.62
CA LYS A 211 17.34 3.03 -2.91
C LYS A 211 17.57 4.29 -3.75
N TYR A 212 16.54 4.82 -4.40
CA TYR A 212 16.64 5.97 -5.30
C TYR A 212 16.01 7.26 -4.72
N GLU A 213 15.34 7.20 -3.56
CA GLU A 213 14.58 8.34 -2.98
C GLU A 213 15.45 9.57 -2.67
N ASN A 214 16.76 9.40 -2.46
CA ASN A 214 17.68 10.50 -2.15
C ASN A 214 18.64 10.86 -3.31
N TYR A 215 18.50 10.22 -4.47
CA TYR A 215 19.34 10.45 -5.65
C TYR A 215 18.63 11.22 -6.78
N MET A 216 17.38 11.65 -6.55
CA MET A 216 16.62 12.59 -7.38
C MET A 216 16.30 13.85 -6.58
#